data_AF-Q64IX1-F1
#
_entry.id   AF-Q64IX1-F1
#
_cell.length_a   1.000
_cell.length_b   1.000
_cell.length_c   1.000
_cell.angle_alpha   90.00
_cell.angle_beta   90.00
_cell.angle_gamma   90.00
#
_symmetry.space_group_name_H-M   'P 1'
#
loop_
_entity.id
_entity.type
_entity.pdbx_description
1 polymer ?
#
loop_
_entity_poly.entity_id
_entity_poly.type
_entity_poly.pdbx_seq_one_letter_code
_entity_poly.pdbx_strand_id
1 'polypeptide(L)'
;SIRMNILPQLLYLFQCLPVKIPPKQFLEWDRLIARYLWQGKKARIKFRTLQLKKEKGGMGLPCLKDYYHAAQLRPLVCLCSPSYTAAWKEIEGTTIKGIPITALLSDYKLREEQQIPENSITGSFFMSWQELAKTCGVGDTSKIMRWCAYDSDFAPNKIDNRFKLWISKGLTSYHSFVHKGIFQSFETLKKNHGLGKDDFFRYLQVRHYFNRNFKEVLRKSESSFMGVFLSLIKPRSDSRIISKLYNAIQLSKHGNTEYIKKKWEKEMKIIISQEGWEEICQLQWVSTRSNTWREFCWKNIVRFFVTPIQRRYKNNGDACWRLCGSKGADHFHVFWDCQVIKPYWEEFHKHIENIFNVSIPFKCETLYLGNLQMDTWTTKDKKLLAILLAASKKAITRKWLKPDPPTINEWIEIVFQIYVMEKISFSLQIELGTFYKIWTKWTEYVKPIRSDFT
;
A
#
# COMPACT_ATOMS: atom_id res chain seq x y z
N SER A 1 -1.41 -4.28 20.29
CA SER A 1 -1.50 -3.84 18.87
C SER A 1 -0.63 -4.75 18.00
N ILE A 2 -1.17 -5.40 16.95
CA ILE A 2 -0.42 -6.36 16.11
C ILE A 2 0.80 -5.70 15.47
N ARG A 3 0.63 -4.47 14.94
CA ARG A 3 1.70 -3.73 14.25
C ARG A 3 2.79 -3.24 15.20
N MET A 4 2.45 -2.89 16.43
CA MET A 4 3.41 -2.32 17.40
C MET A 4 4.12 -3.39 18.23
N ASN A 5 3.49 -4.54 18.48
CA ASN A 5 4.02 -5.54 19.40
C ASN A 5 4.48 -6.81 18.68
N ILE A 6 3.62 -7.40 17.85
CA ILE A 6 3.88 -8.70 17.21
C ILE A 6 4.83 -8.55 16.03
N LEU A 7 4.58 -7.55 15.17
CA LEU A 7 5.37 -7.35 13.96
C LEU A 7 6.87 -7.11 14.27
N PRO A 8 7.28 -6.25 15.22
CA PRO A 8 8.70 -6.05 15.50
C PRO A 8 9.42 -7.31 15.98
N GLN A 9 8.76 -8.12 16.82
CA GLN A 9 9.32 -9.38 17.33
C GLN A 9 9.55 -10.39 16.21
N LEU A 10 8.54 -10.61 15.35
CA LEU A 10 8.69 -11.50 14.20
C LEU A 10 9.67 -10.94 13.16
N LEU A 11 9.69 -9.62 12.97
CA LEU A 11 10.61 -9.00 12.02
C LEU A 11 12.07 -9.10 12.47
N TYR A 12 12.34 -9.12 13.77
CA TYR A 12 13.65 -9.43 14.31
C TYR A 12 14.07 -10.86 13.91
N LEU A 13 13.21 -11.85 14.16
CA LEU A 13 13.46 -13.24 13.79
C LEU A 13 13.68 -13.42 12.28
N PHE A 14 12.86 -12.76 11.45
CA PHE A 14 12.98 -12.81 9.99
C PHE A 14 14.28 -12.18 9.48
N GLN A 15 14.92 -11.29 10.23
CA GLN A 15 16.20 -10.69 9.86
C GLN A 15 17.39 -11.51 10.34
N CYS A 16 17.27 -12.16 11.51
CA CYS A 16 18.38 -12.91 12.11
C CYS A 16 18.52 -14.32 11.53
N LEU A 17 17.44 -14.92 11.04
CA LEU A 17 17.43 -16.31 10.58
C LEU A 17 17.21 -16.36 9.06
N PRO A 18 18.20 -16.81 8.26
CA PRO A 18 18.02 -17.07 6.82
C PRO A 18 17.31 -18.41 6.57
N VAL A 19 16.31 -18.73 7.39
CA VAL A 19 15.60 -20.02 7.39
C VAL A 19 14.33 -19.91 6.57
N LYS A 20 14.12 -20.90 5.70
CA LYS A 20 12.90 -21.03 4.90
C LYS A 20 11.72 -21.38 5.80
N ILE A 21 10.82 -20.42 6.00
CA ILE A 21 9.59 -20.64 6.75
C ILE A 21 8.55 -21.32 5.84
N PRO A 22 7.97 -22.46 6.23
CA PRO A 22 6.94 -23.12 5.43
C PRO A 22 5.70 -22.23 5.23
N PRO A 23 5.05 -22.27 4.05
CA PRO A 23 3.85 -21.48 3.78
C PRO A 23 2.69 -21.79 4.74
N LYS A 24 2.62 -23.02 5.26
CA LYS A 24 1.64 -23.45 6.27
C LYS A 24 1.75 -22.63 7.57
N GLN A 25 2.97 -22.26 7.98
CA GLN A 25 3.20 -21.48 9.19
C GLN A 25 2.61 -20.07 9.08
N PHE A 26 2.79 -19.41 7.92
CA PHE A 26 2.18 -18.10 7.68
C PHE A 26 0.65 -18.15 7.73
N LEU A 27 0.04 -19.22 7.21
CA LEU A 27 -1.41 -19.42 7.30
C LEU A 27 -1.87 -19.60 8.74
N GLU A 28 -1.09 -20.27 9.58
CA GLU A 28 -1.39 -20.43 10.99
C GLU A 28 -1.31 -19.11 11.76
N TRP A 29 -0.26 -18.31 11.53
CA TRP A 29 -0.15 -16.97 12.11
C TRP A 29 -1.29 -16.06 11.66
N ASP A 30 -1.65 -16.09 10.37
CA ASP A 30 -2.80 -15.36 9.85
C ASP A 30 -4.11 -15.79 10.52
N ARG A 31 -4.29 -17.09 10.80
CA ARG A 31 -5.46 -17.62 11.55
C ARG A 31 -5.48 -17.14 13.00
N LEU A 32 -4.34 -17.11 13.69
CA LEU A 32 -4.23 -16.61 15.07
C LEU A 32 -4.55 -15.12 15.13
N ILE A 33 -3.98 -14.33 14.21
CA ILE A 33 -4.25 -12.89 14.10
C ILE A 33 -5.74 -12.67 13.78
N ALA A 34 -6.31 -13.44 12.86
CA ALA A 34 -7.73 -13.35 12.55
C ALA A 34 -8.62 -13.68 13.76
N ARG A 35 -8.32 -14.75 14.52
CA ARG A 35 -9.05 -15.11 15.74
C ARG A 35 -9.00 -13.99 16.78
N TYR A 36 -7.84 -13.37 16.97
CA TYR A 36 -7.66 -12.22 17.85
C TYR A 36 -8.49 -11.01 17.39
N LEU A 37 -8.39 -10.63 16.10
CA LEU A 37 -9.11 -9.48 15.53
C LEU A 37 -10.64 -9.63 15.65
N TRP A 38 -11.15 -10.85 15.48
CA TRP A 38 -12.57 -11.12 15.51
C TRP A 38 -13.09 -11.58 16.87
N GLN A 39 -12.24 -11.65 17.91
CA GLN A 39 -12.60 -12.15 19.24
C GLN A 39 -13.31 -13.51 19.18
N GLY A 40 -12.80 -14.42 18.34
CA GLY A 40 -13.41 -15.73 18.08
C GLY A 40 -14.70 -15.74 17.25
N LYS A 41 -15.25 -14.57 16.88
CA LYS A 41 -16.45 -14.47 16.03
C LYS A 41 -16.12 -14.72 14.56
N LYS A 42 -17.14 -15.03 13.76
CA LYS A 42 -17.00 -15.22 12.31
C LYS A 42 -16.51 -13.92 11.64
N ALA A 43 -15.43 -14.04 10.88
CA ALA A 43 -14.87 -12.94 10.10
C ALA A 43 -15.89 -12.41 9.08
N ARG A 44 -16.13 -11.09 9.10
CA ARG A 44 -17.04 -10.42 8.15
C ARG A 44 -16.34 -9.93 6.89
N ILE A 45 -15.04 -9.67 7.01
CA ILE A 45 -14.20 -9.14 5.94
C ILE A 45 -13.11 -10.16 5.65
N LYS A 46 -12.80 -10.36 4.36
CA LYS A 46 -11.71 -11.24 3.93
C LYS A 46 -10.39 -10.75 4.54
N PHE A 47 -9.59 -11.65 5.12
CA PHE A 47 -8.34 -11.30 5.78
C PHE A 47 -7.37 -10.57 4.84
N ARG A 48 -7.28 -11.01 3.57
CA ARG A 48 -6.49 -10.34 2.53
C ARG A 48 -6.90 -8.88 2.31
N THR A 49 -8.20 -8.54 2.44
CA THR A 49 -8.67 -7.15 2.33
C THR A 49 -8.15 -6.30 3.49
N LEU A 50 -8.01 -6.85 4.69
CA LEU A 50 -7.42 -6.13 5.83
C LEU A 50 -5.95 -5.77 5.57
N GLN A 51 -5.22 -6.64 4.89
CA GLN A 51 -3.80 -6.46 4.57
C GLN A 51 -3.53 -5.46 3.44
N LEU A 52 -4.54 -5.10 2.65
CA LEU A 52 -4.40 -4.10 1.60
C LEU A 52 -4.04 -2.73 2.18
N LYS A 53 -3.39 -1.91 1.35
CA LYS A 53 -3.16 -0.49 1.64
C LYS A 53 -4.48 0.26 1.80
N LYS A 54 -4.42 1.37 2.52
CA LYS A 54 -5.56 2.25 2.81
C LYS A 54 -6.20 2.83 1.55
N GLU A 55 -5.37 3.28 0.60
CA GLU A 55 -5.81 3.77 -0.72
C GLU A 55 -6.58 2.70 -1.49
N LYS A 56 -6.14 1.44 -1.42
CA LYS A 56 -6.81 0.29 -2.06
C LYS A 56 -8.01 -0.25 -1.27
N GLY A 57 -8.53 0.49 -0.28
CA GLY A 57 -9.69 0.11 0.53
C GLY A 57 -9.41 -0.86 1.69
N GLY A 58 -8.15 -1.11 2.03
CA GLY A 58 -7.75 -1.96 3.15
C GLY A 58 -7.56 -1.24 4.48
N MET A 59 -7.22 -2.00 5.52
CA MET A 59 -6.91 -1.49 6.86
C MET A 59 -5.41 -1.20 7.05
N GLY A 60 -4.54 -1.73 6.18
CA GLY A 60 -3.09 -1.68 6.35
C GLY A 60 -2.59 -2.64 7.42
N LEU A 61 -3.27 -3.78 7.61
CA LEU A 61 -2.79 -4.85 8.49
C LEU A 61 -1.46 -5.41 7.94
N PRO A 62 -0.42 -5.59 8.76
CA PRO A 62 0.84 -6.18 8.30
C PRO A 62 0.66 -7.57 7.69
N CYS A 63 1.19 -7.78 6.49
CA CYS A 63 1.31 -9.11 5.89
C CYS A 63 2.64 -9.74 6.32
N LEU A 64 2.60 -10.71 7.23
CA LEU A 64 3.82 -11.34 7.77
C LEU A 64 4.66 -12.02 6.68
N LYS A 65 4.01 -12.66 5.70
CA LYS A 65 4.70 -13.27 4.55
C LYS A 65 5.49 -12.23 3.75
N ASP A 66 4.90 -11.06 3.48
CA ASP A 66 5.57 -10.02 2.70
C ASP A 66 6.69 -9.34 3.48
N TYR A 67 6.52 -9.18 4.80
CA TYR A 67 7.58 -8.69 5.67
C TYR A 67 8.75 -9.68 5.75
N TYR A 68 8.46 -10.97 5.84
CA TYR A 68 9.48 -12.02 5.76
C TYR A 68 10.26 -11.91 4.44
N HIS A 69 9.57 -11.85 3.30
CA HIS A 69 10.23 -11.68 2.01
C HIS A 69 11.07 -10.40 1.92
N ALA A 70 10.54 -9.27 2.40
CA ALA A 70 11.28 -8.01 2.43
C ALA A 70 12.52 -8.08 3.34
N ALA A 71 12.46 -8.82 4.45
CA ALA A 71 13.59 -9.06 5.34
C ALA A 71 14.65 -9.95 4.68
N GLN A 72 14.25 -11.05 4.02
CA GLN A 72 15.17 -11.95 3.30
C GLN A 72 15.84 -11.29 2.09
N LEU A 73 15.23 -10.25 1.50
CA LEU A 73 15.84 -9.46 0.44
C LEU A 73 16.85 -8.42 0.91
N ARG A 74 16.80 -8.00 2.18
CA ARG A 74 17.71 -6.97 2.69
C ARG A 74 19.18 -7.39 2.52
N PRO A 75 19.62 -8.62 2.89
CA PRO A 75 20.97 -9.10 2.60
C PRO A 75 21.35 -9.00 1.11
N LEU A 76 20.44 -9.33 0.19
CA LEU A 76 20.70 -9.22 -1.26
C LEU A 76 20.96 -7.78 -1.71
N VAL A 77 20.19 -6.82 -1.19
CA VAL A 77 20.44 -5.39 -1.44
C VAL A 77 21.82 -4.98 -0.91
N CYS A 78 22.17 -5.42 0.30
CA CYS A 78 23.47 -5.18 0.92
C CYS A 78 24.64 -5.80 0.14
N LEU A 79 24.47 -7.01 -0.41
CA LEU A 79 25.46 -7.66 -1.26
C LEU A 79 25.68 -6.88 -2.56
N CYS A 80 24.61 -6.40 -3.19
CA CYS A 80 24.70 -5.64 -4.44
C CYS A 80 25.22 -4.21 -4.24
N SER A 81 25.11 -3.63 -3.03
CA SER A 81 25.54 -2.26 -2.76
C SER A 81 27.06 -2.15 -2.61
N PRO A 82 27.76 -1.37 -3.45
CA PRO A 82 29.22 -1.23 -3.36
C PRO A 82 29.69 -0.54 -2.07
N SER A 83 28.88 0.35 -1.50
CA SER A 83 29.22 1.13 -0.30
C SER A 83 28.97 0.41 1.02
N TYR A 84 28.25 -0.71 1.00
CA TYR A 84 27.95 -1.46 2.22
C TYR A 84 29.12 -2.38 2.57
N THR A 85 29.69 -2.20 3.76
CA THR A 85 30.78 -3.02 4.30
C THR A 85 30.28 -3.83 5.50
N ALA A 86 30.55 -5.14 5.49
CA ALA A 86 30.24 -6.04 6.60
C ALA A 86 31.06 -7.33 6.50
N ALA A 87 31.49 -7.88 7.64
CA ALA A 87 32.28 -9.12 7.69
C ALA A 87 31.57 -10.30 7.00
N TRP A 88 30.26 -10.47 7.23
CA TRP A 88 29.48 -11.52 6.57
C TRP A 88 29.43 -11.36 5.05
N LYS A 89 29.49 -10.12 4.53
CA LYS A 89 29.51 -9.86 3.09
C LYS A 89 30.86 -10.24 2.48
N GLU A 90 31.95 -10.17 3.23
CA GLU A 90 33.25 -10.65 2.75
C GLU A 90 33.31 -12.17 2.76
N ILE A 91 32.78 -12.80 3.81
CA ILE A 91 32.71 -14.26 3.95
C ILE A 91 31.81 -14.86 2.85
N GLU A 92 30.57 -14.39 2.74
CA GLU A 92 29.61 -14.87 1.76
C GLU A 92 29.93 -14.35 0.36
N GLY A 93 30.48 -13.14 0.22
CA GLY A 93 30.84 -12.54 -1.06
C GLY A 93 32.06 -13.15 -1.72
N THR A 94 32.67 -14.17 -1.11
CA THR A 94 33.68 -15.00 -1.78
C THR A 94 33.10 -15.61 -3.06
N THR A 95 33.91 -15.60 -4.11
CA THR A 95 33.52 -16.03 -5.45
C THR A 95 33.23 -17.53 -5.46
N ILE A 96 31.99 -17.93 -5.78
CA ILE A 96 31.64 -19.34 -5.98
C ILE A 96 32.25 -19.78 -7.31
N LYS A 97 33.26 -20.65 -7.26
CA LYS A 97 34.05 -21.11 -8.44
C LYS A 97 34.49 -19.93 -9.35
N GLY A 98 34.85 -18.80 -8.76
CA GLY A 98 35.31 -17.61 -9.52
C GLY A 98 34.19 -16.66 -10.02
N ILE A 99 32.92 -16.94 -9.75
CA ILE A 99 31.78 -16.08 -10.15
C ILE A 99 31.17 -15.37 -8.93
N PRO A 100 31.00 -14.03 -8.96
CA PRO A 100 30.36 -13.30 -7.88
C PRO A 100 28.88 -13.67 -7.73
N ILE A 101 28.38 -13.82 -6.49
CA ILE A 101 26.99 -14.17 -6.18
C ILE A 101 25.99 -13.20 -6.82
N THR A 102 26.36 -11.92 -6.92
CA THR A 102 25.55 -10.86 -7.53
C THR A 102 25.37 -11.04 -9.04
N ALA A 103 26.32 -11.68 -9.74
CA ALA A 103 26.19 -12.04 -11.15
C ALA A 103 25.18 -13.19 -11.36
N LEU A 104 25.11 -14.11 -10.39
CA LEU A 104 24.23 -15.30 -10.41
C LEU A 104 22.77 -14.97 -10.02
N LEU A 105 22.47 -13.76 -9.54
CA LEU A 105 21.16 -13.40 -9.02
C LEU A 105 20.06 -13.44 -10.11
N SER A 106 20.39 -12.93 -11.30
CA SER A 106 19.43 -12.77 -12.42
C SER A 106 19.73 -13.65 -13.63
N ASP A 107 20.70 -14.56 -13.51
CA ASP A 107 21.04 -15.55 -14.52
C ASP A 107 20.80 -16.97 -13.98
N TYR A 108 19.68 -17.57 -14.41
CA TYR A 108 19.29 -18.91 -13.98
C TYR A 108 20.13 -20.02 -14.60
N LYS A 109 20.57 -19.84 -15.86
CA LYS A 109 21.40 -20.83 -16.57
C LYS A 109 22.76 -20.94 -15.87
N LEU A 110 23.37 -19.79 -15.59
CA LEU A 110 24.64 -19.71 -14.87
C LEU A 110 24.55 -20.32 -13.46
N ARG A 111 23.37 -20.29 -12.82
CA ARG A 111 23.15 -20.87 -11.49
C ARG A 111 23.09 -22.40 -11.52
N GLU A 112 22.40 -22.98 -12.51
CA GLU A 112 22.29 -24.44 -12.64
C GLU A 112 23.67 -25.08 -12.85
N GLU A 113 24.54 -24.43 -13.62
CA GLU A 113 25.93 -24.86 -13.84
C GLU A 113 26.77 -24.91 -12.54
N GLN A 114 26.43 -24.08 -11.55
CA GLN A 114 27.21 -23.95 -10.32
C GLN A 114 26.87 -25.01 -9.25
N GLN A 115 25.72 -25.71 -9.36
CA GLN A 115 25.24 -26.74 -8.42
C GLN A 115 25.25 -26.29 -6.95
N ILE A 116 24.76 -25.08 -6.68
CA ILE A 116 24.78 -24.49 -5.33
C ILE A 116 23.77 -25.23 -4.43
N PRO A 117 24.18 -25.76 -3.26
CA PRO A 117 23.27 -26.45 -2.36
C PRO A 117 22.14 -25.55 -1.85
N GLU A 118 20.89 -26.02 -1.91
CA GLU A 118 19.71 -25.25 -1.48
C GLU A 118 19.72 -24.91 0.02
N ASN A 119 20.41 -25.73 0.83
CA ASN A 119 20.55 -25.58 2.28
C ASN A 119 21.64 -24.57 2.69
N SER A 120 22.38 -23.99 1.74
CA SER A 120 23.33 -22.91 2.01
C SER A 120 22.62 -21.56 2.19
N ILE A 121 23.29 -20.60 2.84
CA ILE A 121 22.81 -19.21 2.97
C ILE A 121 22.60 -18.60 1.58
N THR A 122 23.54 -18.83 0.66
CA THR A 122 23.43 -18.37 -0.73
C THR A 122 22.24 -19.01 -1.46
N GLY A 123 22.00 -20.30 -1.26
CA GLY A 123 20.83 -21.01 -1.78
C GLY A 123 19.52 -20.39 -1.29
N SER A 124 19.43 -20.06 0.00
CA SER A 124 18.28 -19.39 0.61
C SER A 124 18.00 -18.01 -0.01
N PHE A 125 19.04 -17.21 -0.27
CA PHE A 125 18.92 -15.93 -0.96
C PHE A 125 18.37 -16.08 -2.39
N PHE A 126 18.90 -17.04 -3.13
CA PHE A 126 18.49 -17.31 -4.50
C PHE A 126 17.05 -17.80 -4.63
N MET A 127 16.62 -18.65 -3.70
CA MET A 127 15.23 -19.10 -3.61
C MET A 127 14.29 -17.95 -3.26
N SER A 128 14.69 -17.09 -2.31
CA SER A 128 13.92 -15.90 -1.94
C SER A 128 13.77 -14.93 -3.11
N TRP A 129 14.83 -14.73 -3.90
CA TRP A 129 14.77 -13.93 -5.13
C TRP A 129 13.85 -14.56 -6.18
N GLN A 130 13.90 -15.88 -6.40
CA GLN A 130 13.04 -16.58 -7.36
C GLN A 130 11.56 -16.49 -7.01
N GLU A 131 11.19 -16.74 -5.74
CA GLU A 131 9.80 -16.66 -5.30
C GLU A 131 9.23 -15.24 -5.52
N LEU A 132 10.06 -14.22 -5.31
CA LEU A 132 9.67 -12.84 -5.53
C LEU A 132 9.69 -12.41 -6.99
N ALA A 133 10.63 -12.89 -7.79
CA ALA A 133 10.64 -12.66 -9.24
C ALA A 133 9.34 -13.19 -9.87
N LYS A 134 8.84 -14.34 -9.39
CA LYS A 134 7.53 -14.87 -9.76
C LYS A 134 6.38 -14.01 -9.23
N THR A 135 6.41 -13.66 -7.93
CA THR A 135 5.31 -12.92 -7.27
C THR A 135 5.15 -11.50 -7.81
N CYS A 136 6.25 -10.83 -8.14
CA CYS A 136 6.27 -9.43 -8.57
C CYS A 136 6.37 -9.27 -10.10
N GLY A 137 6.38 -10.36 -10.89
CA GLY A 137 6.45 -10.31 -12.35
C GLY A 137 7.77 -9.74 -12.89
N VAL A 138 8.89 -10.02 -12.21
CA VAL A 138 10.19 -9.34 -12.41
C VAL A 138 11.16 -10.15 -13.28
N GLY A 139 10.71 -11.28 -13.83
CA GLY A 139 11.57 -12.20 -14.59
C GLY A 139 12.44 -11.50 -15.64
N ASP A 140 11.81 -10.74 -16.54
CA ASP A 140 12.54 -10.04 -17.60
C ASP A 140 13.23 -8.76 -17.13
N THR A 141 12.65 -8.02 -16.19
CA THR A 141 13.24 -6.79 -15.65
C THR A 141 14.44 -7.03 -14.75
N SER A 142 14.56 -8.22 -14.16
CA SER A 142 15.75 -8.63 -13.41
C SER A 142 16.99 -8.78 -14.29
N LYS A 143 16.84 -9.09 -15.59
CA LYS A 143 17.98 -9.33 -16.51
C LYS A 143 18.94 -8.14 -16.63
N ILE A 144 18.48 -6.92 -16.35
CA ILE A 144 19.33 -5.71 -16.33
C ILE A 144 20.43 -5.75 -15.26
N MET A 145 20.25 -6.58 -14.22
CA MET A 145 21.23 -6.82 -13.16
C MET A 145 22.30 -7.83 -13.55
N ARG A 146 22.19 -8.51 -14.70
CA ARG A 146 23.21 -9.46 -15.15
C ARG A 146 24.51 -8.74 -15.42
N TRP A 147 25.61 -9.42 -15.11
CA TRP A 147 26.95 -8.90 -15.29
C TRP A 147 27.43 -9.19 -16.69
N CYS A 148 27.88 -8.18 -17.43
CA CYS A 148 28.31 -8.38 -18.83
C CYS A 148 29.44 -9.40 -18.95
N ALA A 149 30.32 -9.48 -17.94
CA ALA A 149 31.44 -10.41 -17.89
C ALA A 149 31.04 -11.89 -17.72
N TYR A 150 29.83 -12.17 -17.24
CA TYR A 150 29.36 -13.53 -16.92
C TYR A 150 27.98 -13.87 -17.49
N ASP A 151 27.31 -12.96 -18.23
CA ASP A 151 25.99 -13.18 -18.81
C ASP A 151 26.02 -14.37 -19.80
N SER A 152 25.24 -15.41 -19.50
CA SER A 152 25.16 -16.64 -20.29
C SER A 152 24.70 -16.41 -21.73
N ASP A 153 23.89 -15.38 -21.95
CA ASP A 153 23.32 -15.03 -23.25
C ASP A 153 24.21 -14.05 -24.07
N PHE A 154 25.30 -13.53 -23.47
CA PHE A 154 26.23 -12.59 -24.11
C PHE A 154 27.51 -13.30 -24.61
N ALA A 155 27.45 -13.87 -25.82
CA ALA A 155 28.56 -14.62 -26.42
C ALA A 155 29.96 -13.96 -26.36
N PRO A 156 30.12 -12.62 -26.54
CA PRO A 156 31.45 -11.99 -26.53
C PRO A 156 32.25 -12.16 -25.23
N ASN A 157 31.59 -12.37 -24.08
CA ASN A 157 32.31 -12.55 -22.81
C ASN A 157 33.03 -13.91 -22.70
N LYS A 158 32.62 -14.92 -23.48
CA LYS A 158 33.25 -16.25 -23.48
C LYS A 158 34.59 -16.23 -24.20
N ILE A 159 34.74 -15.29 -25.14
CA ILE A 159 35.92 -15.16 -26.00
C ILE A 159 36.92 -14.19 -25.37
N ASP A 160 36.43 -13.10 -24.76
CA ASP A 160 37.29 -12.00 -24.29
C ASP A 160 37.28 -11.87 -22.76
N ASN A 161 38.40 -12.22 -22.12
CA ASN A 161 38.57 -12.09 -20.67
C ASN A 161 38.68 -10.63 -20.19
N ARG A 162 38.86 -9.65 -21.08
CA ARG A 162 38.99 -8.22 -20.71
C ARG A 162 37.69 -7.66 -20.12
N PHE A 163 36.53 -8.26 -20.39
CA PHE A 163 35.29 -7.92 -19.69
C PHE A 163 35.36 -8.18 -18.18
N LYS A 164 36.18 -9.15 -17.72
CA LYS A 164 36.40 -9.38 -16.28
C LYS A 164 37.23 -8.28 -15.64
N LEU A 165 38.15 -7.65 -16.40
CA LEU A 165 38.92 -6.49 -15.93
C LEU A 165 38.05 -5.24 -15.73
N TRP A 166 36.87 -5.18 -16.35
CA TRP A 166 35.94 -4.06 -16.14
C TRP A 166 35.29 -4.11 -14.74
N ILE A 167 35.23 -5.29 -14.11
CA ILE A 167 34.70 -5.47 -12.76
C ILE A 167 35.53 -4.68 -11.75
N SER A 168 36.87 -4.75 -11.84
CA SER A 168 37.77 -3.98 -10.95
C SER A 168 37.68 -2.47 -11.17
N LYS A 169 37.18 -2.04 -12.33
CA LYS A 169 36.88 -0.64 -12.65
C LYS A 169 35.47 -0.20 -12.22
N GLY A 170 34.70 -1.08 -11.58
CA GLY A 170 33.35 -0.80 -11.10
C GLY A 170 32.24 -0.97 -12.15
N LEU A 171 32.56 -1.50 -13.33
CA LEU A 171 31.58 -1.82 -14.38
C LEU A 171 31.20 -3.30 -14.29
N THR A 172 29.99 -3.55 -13.80
CA THR A 172 29.52 -4.91 -13.47
C THR A 172 28.25 -5.25 -14.24
N SER A 173 27.11 -4.76 -13.76
CA SER A 173 25.79 -5.00 -14.36
C SER A 173 25.52 -4.10 -15.57
N TYR A 174 24.60 -4.50 -16.45
CA TYR A 174 24.15 -3.60 -17.53
C TYR A 174 23.59 -2.26 -17.01
N HIS A 175 23.03 -2.24 -15.81
CA HIS A 175 22.62 -1.02 -15.13
C HIS A 175 23.79 -0.07 -14.80
N SER A 176 25.03 -0.56 -14.57
CA SER A 176 26.17 0.33 -14.29
C SER A 176 26.59 1.18 -15.48
N PHE A 177 26.21 0.78 -16.71
CA PHE A 177 26.45 1.55 -17.93
C PHE A 177 25.38 2.62 -18.20
N VAL A 178 24.34 2.69 -17.36
CA VAL A 178 23.19 3.59 -17.54
C VAL A 178 23.25 4.71 -16.51
N HIS A 179 23.13 5.95 -16.99
CA HIS A 179 22.96 7.12 -16.14
C HIS A 179 21.73 7.91 -16.57
N LYS A 180 20.81 8.16 -15.62
CA LYS A 180 19.52 8.86 -15.87
C LYS A 180 18.71 8.27 -17.04
N GLY A 181 18.63 6.94 -17.13
CA GLY A 181 17.85 6.26 -18.16
C GLY A 181 18.52 6.16 -19.53
N ILE A 182 19.74 6.70 -19.69
CA ILE A 182 20.48 6.71 -20.95
C ILE A 182 21.79 5.92 -20.80
N PHE A 183 22.11 5.11 -21.79
CA PHE A 183 23.40 4.41 -21.86
C PHE A 183 24.52 5.43 -22.03
N GLN A 184 25.51 5.40 -21.13
CA GLN A 184 26.59 6.40 -21.08
C GLN A 184 27.45 6.35 -22.33
N SER A 185 27.94 7.50 -22.77
CA SER A 185 28.92 7.57 -23.86
C SER A 185 30.26 6.96 -23.43
N PHE A 186 31.02 6.47 -24.41
CA PHE A 186 32.35 5.91 -24.15
C PHE A 186 33.29 6.92 -23.49
N GLU A 187 33.23 8.20 -23.88
CA GLU A 187 34.02 9.27 -23.28
C GLU A 187 33.71 9.45 -21.79
N THR A 188 32.43 9.36 -21.42
CA THR A 188 31.99 9.45 -20.02
C THR A 188 32.49 8.24 -19.21
N LEU A 189 32.37 7.03 -19.77
CA LEU A 189 32.85 5.81 -19.11
C LEU A 189 34.38 5.79 -19.00
N LYS A 190 35.08 6.32 -20.01
CA LYS A 190 36.54 6.48 -19.98
C LYS A 190 36.97 7.43 -18.86
N LYS A 191 36.29 8.57 -18.71
CA LYS A 191 36.58 9.55 -17.65
C LYS A 191 36.27 9.02 -16.25
N ASN A 192 35.16 8.31 -16.08
CA ASN A 192 34.69 7.87 -14.76
C ASN A 192 35.26 6.52 -14.30
N HIS A 193 35.60 5.62 -15.23
CA HIS A 193 36.03 4.25 -14.94
C HIS A 193 37.42 3.89 -15.54
N GLY A 194 38.11 4.83 -16.20
CA GLY A 194 39.47 4.60 -16.70
C GLY A 194 39.57 3.54 -17.82
N LEU A 195 38.62 3.51 -18.75
CA LEU A 195 38.66 2.62 -19.92
C LEU A 195 39.73 3.05 -20.95
N GLY A 196 40.45 2.07 -21.52
CA GLY A 196 41.47 2.32 -22.54
C GLY A 196 40.87 2.52 -23.93
N LYS A 197 41.62 3.08 -24.90
CA LYS A 197 41.12 3.23 -26.29
C LYS A 197 40.76 1.88 -26.92
N ASP A 198 41.49 0.83 -26.56
CA ASP A 198 41.25 -0.54 -27.03
C ASP A 198 39.91 -1.13 -26.55
N ASP A 199 39.30 -0.57 -25.49
CA ASP A 199 38.01 -1.00 -24.95
C ASP A 199 36.82 -0.50 -25.78
N PHE A 200 37.05 0.36 -26.78
CA PHE A 200 35.99 0.96 -27.58
C PHE A 200 35.13 -0.06 -28.32
N PHE A 201 35.75 -1.06 -28.96
CA PHE A 201 35.01 -2.10 -29.67
C PHE A 201 34.14 -2.94 -28.73
N ARG A 202 34.65 -3.29 -27.54
CA ARG A 202 33.91 -4.00 -26.48
C ARG A 202 32.73 -3.18 -25.97
N TYR A 203 32.93 -1.87 -25.82
CA TYR A 203 31.85 -0.95 -25.47
C TYR A 203 30.73 -0.97 -26.53
N LEU A 204 31.08 -0.99 -27.82
CA LEU A 204 30.08 -1.10 -28.90
C LEU A 204 29.31 -2.42 -28.84
N GLN A 205 29.97 -3.54 -28.54
CA GLN A 205 29.32 -4.85 -28.37
C GLN A 205 28.29 -4.81 -27.23
N VAL A 206 28.67 -4.29 -26.06
CA VAL A 206 27.78 -4.16 -24.89
C VAL A 206 26.64 -3.18 -25.18
N ARG A 207 26.92 -2.04 -25.82
CA ARG A 207 25.91 -1.04 -26.19
C ARG A 207 24.89 -1.60 -27.18
N HIS A 208 25.35 -2.33 -28.20
CA HIS A 208 24.49 -2.97 -29.18
C HIS A 208 23.57 -4.00 -28.52
N TYR A 209 24.12 -4.88 -27.69
CA TYR A 209 23.35 -5.87 -26.94
C TYR A 209 22.34 -5.22 -26.00
N PHE A 210 22.74 -4.16 -25.28
CA PHE A 210 21.87 -3.40 -24.40
C PHE A 210 20.69 -2.76 -25.15
N ASN A 211 20.96 -2.11 -26.28
CA ASN A 211 19.92 -1.45 -27.06
C ASN A 211 18.90 -2.45 -27.61
N ARG A 212 19.35 -3.65 -28.01
CA ARG A 212 18.50 -4.71 -28.53
C ARG A 212 17.62 -5.35 -27.46
N ASN A 213 18.16 -5.60 -26.27
CA ASN A 213 17.53 -6.49 -25.29
C ASN A 213 17.01 -5.77 -24.03
N PHE A 214 17.55 -4.61 -23.68
CA PHE A 214 17.31 -3.98 -22.37
C PHE A 214 16.73 -2.56 -22.41
N LYS A 215 16.64 -1.92 -23.58
CA LYS A 215 16.10 -0.54 -23.70
C LYS A 215 14.64 -0.44 -23.24
N GLU A 216 13.79 -1.37 -23.66
CA GLU A 216 12.39 -1.42 -23.21
C GLU A 216 12.26 -1.92 -21.77
N VAL A 217 13.13 -2.85 -21.38
CA VAL A 217 13.17 -3.43 -20.04
C VAL A 217 13.50 -2.37 -19.00
N LEU A 218 14.44 -1.47 -19.31
CA LEU A 218 14.80 -0.34 -18.45
C LEU A 218 13.60 0.59 -18.22
N ARG A 219 12.86 0.95 -19.29
CA ARG A 219 11.65 1.78 -19.17
C ARG A 219 10.58 1.13 -18.27
N LYS A 220 10.37 -0.19 -18.43
CA LYS A 220 9.43 -0.95 -17.57
C LYS A 220 9.94 -1.11 -16.14
N SER A 221 11.26 -1.12 -15.94
CA SER A 221 11.86 -1.34 -14.62
C SER A 221 11.64 -0.15 -13.68
N GLU A 222 11.60 1.09 -14.18
CA GLU A 222 11.51 2.32 -13.39
C GLU A 222 10.22 2.43 -12.55
N SER A 223 9.08 1.96 -13.07
CA SER A 223 7.78 1.97 -12.37
C SER A 223 7.50 0.68 -11.58
N SER A 224 8.40 -0.29 -11.64
CA SER A 224 8.22 -1.63 -11.07
C SER A 224 8.98 -1.82 -9.75
N PHE A 225 8.82 -3.01 -9.15
CA PHE A 225 9.63 -3.46 -8.03
C PHE A 225 11.15 -3.27 -8.26
N MET A 226 11.64 -3.44 -9.50
CA MET A 226 13.06 -3.28 -9.82
C MET A 226 13.56 -1.86 -9.70
N GLY A 227 12.76 -0.85 -10.05
CA GLY A 227 13.14 0.55 -9.87
C GLY A 227 13.41 0.87 -8.41
N VAL A 228 12.56 0.35 -7.51
CA VAL A 228 12.77 0.45 -6.06
C VAL A 228 14.02 -0.32 -5.64
N PHE A 229 14.18 -1.57 -6.09
CA PHE A 229 15.36 -2.38 -5.74
C PHE A 229 16.68 -1.72 -6.18
N LEU A 230 16.75 -1.24 -7.43
CA LEU A 230 17.91 -0.51 -7.98
C LEU A 230 18.19 0.79 -7.23
N SER A 231 17.15 1.50 -6.79
CA SER A 231 17.30 2.72 -5.99
C SER A 231 17.95 2.45 -4.62
N LEU A 232 17.72 1.26 -4.05
CA LEU A 232 18.24 0.84 -2.74
C LEU A 232 19.70 0.36 -2.80
N ILE A 233 20.22 0.04 -3.99
CA ILE A 233 21.63 -0.37 -4.15
C ILE A 233 22.56 0.85 -4.05
N LYS A 234 22.05 2.06 -4.34
CA LYS A 234 22.85 3.28 -4.45
C LYS A 234 23.44 3.73 -3.09
N PRO A 235 24.62 4.39 -3.09
CA PRO A 235 25.40 4.68 -1.88
C PRO A 235 24.76 5.58 -0.81
N ARG A 236 23.63 6.24 -1.11
CA ARG A 236 22.97 7.22 -0.23
C ARG A 236 21.62 6.76 0.31
N SER A 237 21.33 5.45 0.30
CA SER A 237 19.97 4.95 0.56
C SER A 237 19.69 4.54 2.02
N ASP A 238 20.29 5.20 3.00
CA ASP A 238 20.02 4.88 4.41
C ASP A 238 18.73 5.51 4.94
N SER A 239 17.68 4.70 4.86
CA SER A 239 16.85 4.32 6.01
C SER A 239 15.61 3.57 5.48
N ARG A 240 15.22 2.50 6.18
CA ARG A 240 13.98 1.72 5.92
C ARG A 240 13.98 0.85 4.65
N ILE A 241 15.07 0.14 4.35
CA ILE A 241 15.18 -0.83 3.23
C ILE A 241 13.99 -1.80 3.22
N ILE A 242 13.73 -2.47 4.35
CA ILE A 242 12.63 -3.44 4.48
C ILE A 242 11.27 -2.81 4.18
N SER A 243 11.00 -1.62 4.71
CA SER A 243 9.71 -0.94 4.47
C SER A 243 9.52 -0.54 3.01
N LYS A 244 10.60 -0.10 2.33
CA LYS A 244 10.56 0.23 0.90
C LYS A 244 10.32 -1.03 0.05
N LEU A 245 11.02 -2.12 0.36
CA LEU A 245 10.83 -3.41 -0.30
C LEU A 245 9.42 -3.96 -0.07
N TYR A 246 8.92 -3.93 1.17
CA TYR A 246 7.55 -4.33 1.50
C TYR A 246 6.52 -3.53 0.71
N ASN A 247 6.68 -2.20 0.64
CA ASN A 247 5.78 -1.35 -0.12
C ASN A 247 5.81 -1.68 -1.61
N ALA A 248 6.98 -1.99 -2.18
CA ALA A 248 7.12 -2.41 -3.57
C ALA A 248 6.44 -3.76 -3.83
N ILE A 249 6.61 -4.75 -2.94
CA ILE A 249 5.92 -6.05 -3.00
C ILE A 249 4.39 -5.87 -2.91
N GLN A 250 3.91 -4.92 -2.11
CA GLN A 250 2.48 -4.64 -2.00
C GLN A 250 1.92 -3.91 -3.23
N LEU A 251 2.72 -3.10 -3.92
CA LEU A 251 2.31 -2.43 -5.15
C LEU A 251 2.24 -3.40 -6.33
N SER A 252 3.17 -4.36 -6.42
CA SER A 252 3.15 -5.39 -7.47
C SER A 252 1.96 -6.35 -7.34
N LYS A 253 1.36 -6.45 -6.16
CA LYS A 253 0.13 -7.21 -5.97
C LYS A 253 -1.08 -6.44 -6.49
N HIS A 254 -1.80 -7.05 -7.43
CA HIS A 254 -3.08 -6.56 -7.98
C HIS A 254 -4.27 -6.69 -7.02
N GLY A 255 -4.04 -6.88 -5.72
CA GLY A 255 -5.13 -6.96 -4.74
C GLY A 255 -5.83 -5.62 -4.61
N ASN A 256 -7.15 -5.59 -4.86
CA ASN A 256 -7.99 -4.41 -4.67
C ASN A 256 -9.35 -4.80 -4.06
N THR A 257 -10.15 -3.79 -3.71
CA THR A 257 -11.51 -3.96 -3.19
C THR A 257 -12.58 -3.79 -4.27
N GLU A 258 -12.30 -4.16 -5.53
CA GLU A 258 -13.26 -4.04 -6.64
C GLU A 258 -14.58 -4.75 -6.34
N TYR A 259 -14.56 -5.88 -5.63
CA TYR A 259 -15.78 -6.58 -5.27
C TYR A 259 -16.71 -5.76 -4.36
N ILE A 260 -16.17 -4.81 -3.58
CA ILE A 260 -16.93 -3.87 -2.75
C ILE A 260 -17.42 -2.73 -3.63
N LYS A 261 -16.56 -2.21 -4.50
CA LYS A 261 -16.90 -1.17 -5.47
C LYS A 261 -18.07 -1.58 -6.38
N LYS A 262 -17.96 -2.72 -7.07
CA LYS A 262 -19.02 -3.28 -7.95
C LYS A 262 -20.34 -3.48 -7.22
N LYS A 263 -20.27 -3.75 -5.92
CA LYS A 263 -21.43 -3.91 -5.04
C LYS A 263 -22.12 -2.58 -4.75
N TRP A 264 -21.35 -1.50 -4.55
CA TRP A 264 -21.91 -0.15 -4.46
C TRP A 264 -22.48 0.31 -5.80
N GLU A 265 -21.74 0.13 -6.89
CA GLU A 265 -22.17 0.48 -8.25
C GLU A 265 -23.50 -0.19 -8.63
N LYS A 266 -23.67 -1.47 -8.30
CA LYS A 266 -24.91 -2.22 -8.57
C LYS A 266 -26.12 -1.69 -7.78
N GLU A 267 -25.95 -1.36 -6.50
CA GLU A 267 -27.06 -0.91 -5.64
C GLU A 267 -27.45 0.54 -5.93
N MET A 268 -26.44 1.38 -6.18
CA MET A 268 -26.61 2.81 -6.47
C MET A 268 -26.97 3.09 -7.94
N LYS A 269 -26.72 2.12 -8.83
CA LYS A 269 -26.84 2.25 -10.31
C LYS A 269 -25.96 3.37 -10.88
N ILE A 270 -24.73 3.47 -10.39
CA ILE A 270 -23.72 4.44 -10.82
C ILE A 270 -22.42 3.75 -11.20
N ILE A 271 -21.56 4.46 -11.92
CA ILE A 271 -20.20 4.03 -12.23
C ILE A 271 -19.24 4.89 -11.42
N ILE A 272 -18.38 4.26 -10.61
CA ILE A 272 -17.35 4.96 -9.83
C ILE A 272 -16.03 4.77 -10.59
N SER A 273 -15.27 5.85 -10.85
CA SER A 273 -13.94 5.72 -11.45
C SER A 273 -12.98 4.99 -10.50
N GLN A 274 -11.87 4.44 -11.01
CA GLN A 274 -10.88 3.79 -10.13
C GLN A 274 -10.23 4.79 -9.18
N GLU A 275 -9.87 5.96 -9.69
CA GLU A 275 -9.30 7.07 -8.92
C GLU A 275 -10.26 7.57 -7.84
N GLY A 276 -11.53 7.80 -8.19
CA GLY A 276 -12.55 8.23 -7.22
C GLY A 276 -12.79 7.20 -6.12
N TRP A 277 -12.68 5.90 -6.41
CA TRP A 277 -12.74 4.86 -5.38
C TRP A 277 -11.55 4.91 -4.43
N GLU A 278 -10.34 5.16 -4.93
CA GLU A 278 -9.14 5.29 -4.12
C GLU A 278 -9.18 6.53 -3.22
N GLU A 279 -9.70 7.65 -3.72
CA GLU A 279 -9.95 8.87 -2.95
C GLU A 279 -10.98 8.64 -1.83
N ILE A 280 -12.11 7.99 -2.14
CA ILE A 280 -13.13 7.59 -1.14
C ILE A 280 -12.48 6.76 -0.03
N CYS A 281 -11.64 5.79 -0.41
CA CYS A 281 -10.96 4.92 0.54
C CYS A 281 -9.95 5.69 1.41
N GLN A 282 -9.16 6.58 0.80
CA GLN A 282 -8.18 7.40 1.50
C GLN A 282 -8.84 8.36 2.49
N LEU A 283 -9.96 9.00 2.11
CA LEU A 283 -10.67 9.97 2.94
C LEU A 283 -11.07 9.38 4.31
N GLN A 284 -11.53 8.13 4.34
CA GLN A 284 -11.96 7.49 5.59
C GLN A 284 -10.84 7.43 6.63
N TRP A 285 -9.59 7.33 6.17
CA TRP A 285 -8.41 7.23 7.04
C TRP A 285 -7.81 8.59 7.43
N VAL A 286 -8.22 9.68 6.78
CA VAL A 286 -7.70 11.04 7.01
C VAL A 286 -8.68 11.91 7.79
N SER A 287 -9.97 11.55 7.81
CA SER A 287 -11.07 12.29 8.46
C SER A 287 -10.77 12.81 9.88
N THR A 288 -10.41 11.92 10.81
CA THR A 288 -10.17 12.25 12.23
C THR A 288 -8.78 11.83 12.68
N ARG A 289 -8.30 12.27 13.85
CA ARG A 289 -7.07 11.73 14.48
C ARG A 289 -7.26 10.38 15.18
N SER A 290 -8.48 10.05 15.58
CA SER A 290 -8.78 8.83 16.33
C SER A 290 -8.85 7.59 15.43
N ASN A 291 -8.13 6.54 15.80
CA ASN A 291 -8.17 5.26 15.09
C ASN A 291 -9.56 4.61 15.15
N THR A 292 -10.31 4.80 16.23
CA THR A 292 -11.68 4.29 16.38
C THR A 292 -12.62 4.88 15.35
N TRP A 293 -12.51 6.20 15.12
CA TRP A 293 -13.33 6.90 14.13
C TRP A 293 -12.91 6.55 12.70
N ARG A 294 -11.60 6.46 12.42
CA ARG A 294 -11.10 5.99 11.11
C ARG A 294 -11.57 4.58 10.79
N GLU A 295 -11.49 3.66 11.76
CA GLU A 295 -11.98 2.29 11.61
C GLU A 295 -13.50 2.26 11.37
N PHE A 296 -14.26 3.09 12.09
CA PHE A 296 -15.69 3.23 11.88
C PHE A 296 -16.04 3.72 10.47
N CYS A 297 -15.37 4.78 9.98
CA CYS A 297 -15.55 5.30 8.62
C CYS A 297 -15.23 4.23 7.57
N TRP A 298 -14.10 3.54 7.73
CA TRP A 298 -13.73 2.43 6.85
C TRP A 298 -14.77 1.30 6.86
N LYS A 299 -15.30 0.91 8.03
CA LYS A 299 -16.36 -0.09 8.19
C LYS A 299 -17.63 0.23 7.40
N ASN A 300 -18.01 1.51 7.29
CA ASN A 300 -19.15 1.94 6.48
C ASN A 300 -18.92 1.65 4.98
N ILE A 301 -17.74 1.99 4.46
CA ILE A 301 -17.40 1.79 3.04
C ILE A 301 -17.28 0.31 2.68
N VAL A 302 -16.66 -0.50 3.54
CA VAL A 302 -16.51 -1.95 3.31
C VAL A 302 -17.77 -2.77 3.60
N ARG A 303 -18.91 -2.09 3.85
CA ARG A 303 -20.23 -2.72 4.05
C ARG A 303 -20.22 -3.72 5.22
N PHE A 304 -19.67 -3.29 6.35
CA PHE A 304 -19.49 -4.13 7.54
C PHE A 304 -20.81 -4.43 8.28
N PHE A 305 -21.74 -3.48 8.27
CA PHE A 305 -23.01 -3.56 8.99
C PHE A 305 -23.94 -4.59 8.35
N VAL A 306 -24.75 -5.26 9.16
CA VAL A 306 -25.70 -6.25 8.62
C VAL A 306 -26.89 -5.52 8.03
N THR A 307 -27.41 -6.01 6.92
CA THR A 307 -28.69 -5.55 6.35
C THR A 307 -29.76 -6.65 6.37
N PRO A 308 -31.05 -6.27 6.26
CA PRO A 308 -32.16 -7.24 6.25
C PRO A 308 -31.99 -8.34 5.19
N ILE A 309 -31.60 -7.98 3.95
CA ILE A 309 -31.37 -8.97 2.89
C ILE A 309 -30.30 -10.02 3.24
N GLN A 310 -29.32 -9.67 4.08
CA GLN A 310 -28.29 -10.60 4.56
C GLN A 310 -28.79 -11.49 5.72
N ARG A 311 -29.85 -11.07 6.41
CA ARG A 311 -30.48 -11.79 7.54
C ARG A 311 -31.69 -12.63 7.14
N ARG A 312 -32.09 -12.62 5.86
CA ARG A 312 -33.23 -13.40 5.34
C ARG A 312 -33.21 -14.89 5.73
N TYR A 313 -32.02 -15.48 5.86
CA TYR A 313 -31.83 -16.90 6.20
C TYR A 313 -31.95 -17.22 7.71
N LYS A 314 -32.24 -16.23 8.56
CA LYS A 314 -32.41 -16.40 10.02
C LYS A 314 -33.85 -16.17 10.49
N ASN A 315 -34.85 -16.42 9.64
CA ASN A 315 -36.28 -16.26 9.92
C ASN A 315 -36.76 -14.82 10.20
N ASN A 316 -35.97 -13.79 9.86
CA ASN A 316 -36.31 -12.38 10.11
C ASN A 316 -36.85 -11.63 8.88
N GLY A 317 -37.13 -12.33 7.77
CA GLY A 317 -37.53 -11.71 6.50
C GLY A 317 -36.43 -10.81 5.88
N ASP A 318 -36.78 -10.15 4.79
CA ASP A 318 -35.92 -9.19 4.07
C ASP A 318 -36.48 -7.75 4.09
N ALA A 319 -37.53 -7.51 4.87
CA ALA A 319 -38.16 -6.22 5.03
C ALA A 319 -37.25 -5.23 5.76
N CYS A 320 -37.36 -3.96 5.40
CA CYS A 320 -36.63 -2.90 6.07
C CYS A 320 -36.99 -2.80 7.56
N TRP A 321 -35.99 -2.68 8.44
CA TRP A 321 -36.18 -2.50 9.89
C TRP A 321 -36.90 -1.21 10.26
N ARG A 322 -37.00 -0.26 9.31
CA ARG A 322 -37.73 1.01 9.45
C ARG A 322 -39.19 0.93 9.06
N LEU A 323 -39.69 -0.26 8.76
CA LEU A 323 -41.10 -0.48 8.40
C LEU A 323 -41.57 0.39 7.23
N CYS A 324 -40.66 0.81 6.35
CA CYS A 324 -40.95 1.65 5.17
C CYS A 324 -41.64 0.90 4.02
N GLY A 325 -42.14 -0.33 4.26
CA GLY A 325 -42.78 -1.17 3.25
C GLY A 325 -41.85 -1.83 2.21
N SER A 326 -40.56 -1.48 2.16
CA SER A 326 -39.61 -2.07 1.20
C SER A 326 -39.17 -3.49 1.58
N LYS A 327 -39.24 -4.43 0.62
CA LYS A 327 -38.70 -5.79 0.72
C LYS A 327 -37.34 -5.88 0.02
N GLY A 328 -36.42 -6.67 0.56
CA GLY A 328 -35.07 -6.81 0.00
C GLY A 328 -34.12 -5.65 0.34
N ALA A 329 -34.28 -5.03 1.51
CA ALA A 329 -33.49 -3.86 1.90
C ALA A 329 -31.97 -4.16 1.93
N ASP A 330 -31.24 -3.54 1.00
CA ASP A 330 -29.80 -3.65 0.83
C ASP A 330 -29.03 -2.57 1.62
N HIS A 331 -27.72 -2.39 1.39
CA HIS A 331 -26.96 -1.40 2.14
C HIS A 331 -27.31 0.03 1.71
N PHE A 332 -27.46 0.25 0.41
CA PHE A 332 -27.85 1.55 -0.11
C PHE A 332 -29.21 2.00 0.45
N HIS A 333 -30.20 1.10 0.49
CA HIS A 333 -31.51 1.39 1.07
C HIS A 333 -31.42 1.73 2.57
N VAL A 334 -30.75 0.89 3.36
CA VAL A 334 -30.71 1.05 4.83
C VAL A 334 -29.97 2.31 5.28
N PHE A 335 -29.02 2.83 4.49
CA PHE A 335 -28.19 3.98 4.88
C PHE A 335 -28.48 5.26 4.10
N TRP A 336 -29.15 5.19 2.95
CA TRP A 336 -29.37 6.34 2.07
C TRP A 336 -30.81 6.43 1.53
N ASP A 337 -31.27 5.41 0.79
CA ASP A 337 -32.48 5.51 -0.06
C ASP A 337 -33.82 5.30 0.67
N CYS A 338 -33.80 4.80 1.92
CA CYS A 338 -35.01 4.61 2.70
C CYS A 338 -35.79 5.93 2.90
N GLN A 339 -37.08 5.92 2.57
CA GLN A 339 -37.99 7.07 2.73
C GLN A 339 -38.01 7.66 4.15
N VAL A 340 -37.80 6.82 5.17
CA VAL A 340 -37.75 7.24 6.58
C VAL A 340 -36.45 7.98 6.92
N ILE A 341 -35.36 7.72 6.19
CA ILE A 341 -34.05 8.35 6.42
C ILE A 341 -33.87 9.60 5.56
N LYS A 342 -34.51 9.67 4.39
CA LYS A 342 -34.39 10.78 3.46
C LYS A 342 -34.61 12.16 4.12
N PRO A 343 -35.62 12.39 4.98
CA PRO A 343 -35.78 13.68 5.68
C PRO A 343 -34.57 14.06 6.54
N TYR A 344 -33.96 13.10 7.22
CA TYR A 344 -32.74 13.34 8.00
C TYR A 344 -31.58 13.79 7.12
N TRP A 345 -31.39 13.15 5.95
CA TRP A 345 -30.35 13.56 5.01
C TRP A 345 -30.59 14.95 4.44
N GLU A 346 -31.84 15.29 4.11
CA GLU A 346 -32.24 16.62 3.62
C GLU A 346 -31.98 17.71 4.67
N GLU A 347 -32.34 17.46 5.93
CA GLU A 347 -32.09 18.38 7.04
C GLU A 347 -30.58 18.55 7.28
N PHE A 348 -29.84 17.44 7.36
CA PHE A 348 -28.39 17.43 7.50
C PHE A 348 -27.69 18.17 6.35
N HIS A 349 -28.17 18.00 5.11
CA HIS A 349 -27.62 18.66 3.93
C HIS A 349 -27.78 20.18 4.02
N LYS A 350 -28.96 20.68 4.42
CA LYS A 350 -29.18 22.11 4.69
C LYS A 350 -28.21 22.65 5.75
N HIS A 351 -28.00 21.90 6.83
CA HIS A 351 -27.03 22.28 7.86
C HIS A 351 -25.61 22.40 7.31
N ILE A 352 -25.17 21.44 6.48
CA ILE A 352 -23.86 21.49 5.85
C ILE A 352 -23.72 22.67 4.89
N GLU A 353 -24.72 22.92 4.04
CA GLU A 353 -24.69 24.06 3.13
C GLU A 353 -24.58 25.39 3.89
N ASN A 354 -25.29 25.51 5.03
CA ASN A 354 -25.19 26.68 5.91
C ASN A 354 -23.82 26.80 6.61
N ILE A 355 -23.16 25.70 6.96
CA ILE A 355 -21.83 25.72 7.60
C ILE A 355 -20.75 26.20 6.62
N PHE A 356 -20.83 25.77 5.37
CA PHE A 356 -19.81 26.07 4.36
C PHE A 356 -20.16 27.25 3.46
N ASN A 357 -21.41 27.71 3.45
CA ASN A 357 -21.96 28.71 2.53
C ASN A 357 -21.72 28.36 1.05
N VAL A 358 -21.81 27.09 0.71
CA VAL A 358 -21.57 26.55 -0.64
C VAL A 358 -22.61 25.49 -0.93
N SER A 359 -23.12 25.44 -2.17
CA SER A 359 -24.00 24.37 -2.61
C SER A 359 -23.22 23.07 -2.78
N ILE A 360 -23.65 22.02 -2.08
CA ILE A 360 -23.03 20.70 -2.13
C ILE A 360 -23.99 19.74 -2.84
N PRO A 361 -23.52 18.92 -3.79
CA PRO A 361 -24.39 17.96 -4.45
C PRO A 361 -25.08 17.01 -3.45
N PHE A 362 -26.42 17.00 -3.45
CA PHE A 362 -27.22 16.05 -2.67
C PHE A 362 -27.19 14.66 -3.31
N LYS A 363 -26.05 13.99 -3.18
CA LYS A 363 -25.74 12.70 -3.80
C LYS A 363 -25.11 11.76 -2.78
N CYS A 364 -25.41 10.47 -2.89
CA CYS A 364 -24.88 9.45 -1.98
C CYS A 364 -23.36 9.31 -2.14
N GLU A 365 -22.83 9.47 -3.36
CA GLU A 365 -21.39 9.48 -3.60
C GLU A 365 -20.70 10.57 -2.78
N THR A 366 -21.28 11.75 -2.72
CA THR A 366 -20.72 12.92 -2.03
C THR A 366 -20.94 12.83 -0.52
N LEU A 367 -22.18 12.65 -0.08
CA LEU A 367 -22.55 12.74 1.34
C LEU A 367 -22.30 11.43 2.12
N TYR A 368 -22.51 10.26 1.51
CA TYR A 368 -22.30 8.98 2.20
C TYR A 368 -20.93 8.35 1.88
N LEU A 369 -20.53 8.24 0.61
CA LEU A 369 -19.21 7.66 0.30
C LEU A 369 -18.08 8.66 0.60
N GLY A 370 -18.32 9.95 0.41
CA GLY A 370 -17.32 10.99 0.64
C GLY A 370 -16.45 11.23 -0.59
N ASN A 371 -17.00 11.11 -1.80
CA ASN A 371 -16.32 11.54 -3.01
C ASN A 371 -16.37 13.08 -3.12
N LEU A 372 -15.34 13.74 -2.61
CA LEU A 372 -15.26 15.20 -2.51
C LEU A 372 -14.49 15.79 -3.70
N GLN A 373 -15.10 15.79 -4.88
CA GLN A 373 -14.57 16.42 -6.10
C GLN A 373 -14.71 17.96 -6.06
N MET A 374 -14.29 18.57 -4.95
CA MET A 374 -14.36 20.01 -4.74
C MET A 374 -12.93 20.56 -4.75
N ASP A 375 -12.40 20.82 -5.95
CA ASP A 375 -10.99 21.20 -6.14
C ASP A 375 -10.65 22.58 -5.56
N THR A 376 -11.65 23.45 -5.44
CA THR A 376 -11.54 24.79 -4.85
C THR A 376 -11.48 24.78 -3.32
N TRP A 377 -11.76 23.65 -2.67
CA TRP A 377 -11.83 23.58 -1.22
C TRP A 377 -10.47 23.43 -0.55
N THR A 378 -10.28 24.17 0.54
CA THR A 378 -9.07 24.03 1.35
C THR A 378 -9.00 22.63 1.99
N THR A 379 -7.77 22.17 2.27
CA THR A 379 -7.55 20.89 2.98
C THR A 379 -8.23 20.84 4.34
N LYS A 380 -8.43 22.00 4.99
CA LYS A 380 -9.12 22.14 6.28
C LYS A 380 -10.62 21.94 6.14
N ASP A 381 -11.23 22.54 5.12
CA ASP A 381 -12.67 22.40 4.85
C ASP A 381 -13.02 20.97 4.47
N LYS A 382 -12.22 20.34 3.59
CA LYS A 382 -12.39 18.92 3.23
C LYS A 382 -12.32 18.03 4.48
N LYS A 383 -11.41 18.35 5.41
CA LYS A 383 -11.28 17.61 6.67
C LYS A 383 -12.46 17.82 7.60
N LEU A 384 -12.91 19.07 7.80
CA LEU A 384 -14.09 19.37 8.62
C LEU A 384 -15.33 18.64 8.06
N LEU A 385 -15.56 18.73 6.75
CA LEU A 385 -16.66 18.02 6.09
C LEU A 385 -16.57 16.52 6.33
N ALA A 386 -15.40 15.90 6.15
CA ALA A 386 -15.21 14.47 6.41
C ALA A 386 -15.55 14.07 7.86
N ILE A 387 -15.28 14.95 8.83
CA ILE A 387 -15.66 14.73 10.24
C ILE A 387 -17.18 14.79 10.42
N LEU A 388 -17.85 15.80 9.83
CA LEU A 388 -19.30 15.96 9.91
C LEU A 388 -20.04 14.80 9.23
N LEU A 389 -19.56 14.34 8.08
CA LEU A 389 -20.06 13.15 7.39
C LEU A 389 -19.87 11.89 8.26
N ALA A 390 -18.73 11.74 8.93
CA ALA A 390 -18.49 10.63 9.85
C ALA A 390 -19.47 10.62 11.04
N ALA A 391 -19.77 11.79 11.60
CA ALA A 391 -20.75 11.95 12.66
C ALA A 391 -22.17 11.58 12.19
N SER A 392 -22.57 12.00 10.99
CA SER A 392 -23.88 11.65 10.42
C SER A 392 -24.03 10.15 10.18
N LYS A 393 -23.01 9.50 9.60
CA LYS A 393 -22.95 8.03 9.50
C LYS A 393 -23.07 7.37 10.88
N LYS A 394 -22.47 7.97 11.91
CA LYS A 394 -22.57 7.46 13.29
C LYS A 394 -23.99 7.57 13.86
N ALA A 395 -24.68 8.68 13.60
CA ALA A 395 -26.07 8.87 14.03
C ALA A 395 -26.97 7.79 13.42
N ILE A 396 -26.89 7.59 12.10
CA ILE A 396 -27.64 6.53 11.41
C ILE A 396 -27.28 5.16 11.95
N THR A 397 -25.98 4.90 12.15
CA THR A 397 -25.55 3.58 12.63
C THR A 397 -26.01 3.30 14.06
N ARG A 398 -26.07 4.28 14.98
CA ARG A 398 -26.61 4.04 16.34
C ARG A 398 -28.07 3.53 16.31
N LYS A 399 -28.82 3.86 15.27
CA LYS A 399 -30.23 3.47 15.08
C LYS A 399 -30.47 2.59 13.86
N TRP A 400 -29.46 1.98 13.23
CA TRP A 400 -29.68 1.29 11.94
C TRP A 400 -30.59 0.05 12.07
N LEU A 401 -30.66 -0.56 13.26
CA LEU A 401 -31.56 -1.69 13.57
C LEU A 401 -32.94 -1.25 14.10
N LYS A 402 -33.10 0.05 14.41
CA LYS A 402 -34.31 0.61 15.01
C LYS A 402 -35.21 1.20 13.92
N PRO A 403 -36.53 1.29 14.17
CA PRO A 403 -37.42 1.89 13.21
C PRO A 403 -37.16 3.39 13.04
N ASP A 404 -36.92 4.09 14.15
CA ASP A 404 -36.83 5.55 14.17
C ASP A 404 -35.55 6.11 13.52
N PRO A 405 -35.65 7.16 12.70
CA PRO A 405 -34.48 7.85 12.16
C PRO A 405 -33.69 8.58 13.26
N PRO A 406 -32.41 8.89 13.01
CA PRO A 406 -31.66 9.78 13.89
C PRO A 406 -32.19 11.22 13.80
N THR A 407 -31.96 12.01 14.85
CA THR A 407 -32.28 13.44 14.88
C THR A 407 -31.03 14.29 14.65
N ILE A 408 -31.21 15.56 14.27
CA ILE A 408 -30.11 16.52 14.16
C ILE A 408 -29.45 16.78 15.51
N ASN A 409 -30.20 16.81 16.61
CA ASN A 409 -29.62 16.96 17.96
C ASN A 409 -28.66 15.81 18.29
N GLU A 410 -29.02 14.56 17.98
CA GLU A 410 -28.13 13.41 18.15
C GLU A 410 -26.87 13.53 17.29
N TRP A 411 -26.99 14.08 16.08
CA TRP A 411 -25.84 14.35 15.23
C TRP A 411 -24.93 15.43 15.84
N ILE A 412 -25.49 16.57 16.29
CA ILE A 412 -24.75 17.67 16.94
C ILE A 412 -24.03 17.17 18.20
N GLU A 413 -24.67 16.30 19.00
CA GLU A 413 -24.05 15.65 20.16
C GLU A 413 -22.86 14.78 19.77
N ILE A 414 -23.00 13.99 18.69
CA ILE A 414 -21.88 13.18 18.18
C ILE A 414 -20.75 14.07 17.70
N VAL A 415 -21.04 15.16 16.98
CA VAL A 415 -20.02 16.10 16.54
C VAL A 415 -19.31 16.73 17.74
N PHE A 416 -20.03 17.07 18.81
CA PHE A 416 -19.43 17.54 20.07
C PHE A 416 -18.48 16.52 20.70
N GLN A 417 -18.88 15.24 20.74
CA GLN A 417 -18.01 14.16 21.23
C GLN A 417 -16.71 14.07 20.41
N ILE A 418 -16.80 14.23 19.08
CA ILE A 418 -15.62 14.27 18.21
C ILE A 418 -14.78 15.52 18.46
N TYR A 419 -15.42 16.68 18.60
CA TYR A 419 -14.78 17.97 18.85
C TYR A 419 -13.93 17.94 20.13
N VAL A 420 -14.50 17.49 21.25
CA VAL A 420 -13.80 17.38 22.54
C VAL A 420 -12.59 16.43 22.43
N MET A 421 -12.80 15.27 21.82
CA MET A 421 -11.73 14.29 21.60
C MET A 421 -10.61 14.84 20.71
N GLU A 422 -10.95 15.56 19.63
CA GLU A 422 -9.95 16.20 18.77
C GLU A 422 -9.22 17.32 19.50
N LYS A 423 -9.91 18.18 20.28
CA LYS A 423 -9.29 19.25 21.08
C LYS A 423 -8.19 18.69 21.99
N ILE A 424 -8.48 17.60 22.71
CA ILE A 424 -7.51 16.88 23.54
C ILE A 424 -6.35 16.34 22.69
N SER A 425 -6.66 15.69 21.55
CA SER A 425 -5.65 15.09 20.66
C SER A 425 -4.68 16.12 20.06
N PHE A 426 -5.18 17.31 19.71
CA PHE A 426 -4.38 18.43 19.18
C PHE A 426 -3.60 19.14 20.29
N SER A 427 -4.16 19.23 21.50
CA SER A 427 -3.47 19.77 22.67
C SER A 427 -2.23 18.93 23.03
N LEU A 428 -2.36 17.60 23.06
CA LEU A 428 -1.26 16.68 23.32
C LEU A 428 -0.11 16.77 22.30
N GLN A 429 -0.36 17.31 21.10
CA GLN A 429 0.63 17.47 20.04
C GLN A 429 1.10 18.93 19.89
N ILE A 430 0.65 19.86 20.74
CA ILE A 430 1.01 21.28 20.70
C ILE A 430 0.58 21.93 19.36
N GLU A 431 -0.57 21.52 18.81
CA GLU A 431 -1.07 21.98 17.50
C GLU A 431 -2.45 22.64 17.57
N LEU A 432 -2.78 23.28 18.71
CA LEU A 432 -4.09 23.90 18.93
C LEU A 432 -4.45 24.97 17.89
N GLY A 433 -3.47 25.69 17.35
CA GLY A 433 -3.72 26.66 16.28
C GLY A 433 -4.30 26.02 15.01
N THR A 434 -3.88 24.80 14.66
CA THR A 434 -4.43 24.07 13.51
C THR A 434 -5.81 23.51 13.82
N PHE A 435 -6.06 23.10 15.08
CA PHE A 435 -7.39 22.70 15.52
C PHE A 435 -8.43 23.80 15.32
N TYR A 436 -8.16 25.00 15.86
CA TYR A 436 -9.09 26.12 15.73
C TYR A 436 -9.37 26.43 14.26
N LYS A 437 -8.33 26.48 13.41
CA LYS A 437 -8.46 26.70 11.97
C LYS A 437 -9.33 25.67 11.23
N ILE A 438 -9.42 24.43 11.71
CA ILE A 438 -10.27 23.39 11.11
C ILE A 438 -11.72 23.55 11.59
N TRP A 439 -11.90 23.87 12.87
CA TRP A 439 -13.22 23.87 13.50
C TRP A 439 -13.93 25.23 13.49
N THR A 440 -13.28 26.32 13.02
CA THR A 440 -13.84 27.69 13.00
C THR A 440 -15.27 27.75 12.46
N LYS A 441 -15.50 27.26 11.23
CA LYS A 441 -16.81 27.30 10.56
C LYS A 441 -17.89 26.56 11.35
N TRP A 442 -17.54 25.41 11.92
CA TRP A 442 -18.45 24.66 12.78
C TRP A 442 -18.77 25.41 14.08
N THR A 443 -17.76 25.99 14.74
CA THR A 443 -17.98 26.71 16.00
C THR A 443 -18.79 28.00 15.80
N GLU A 444 -18.60 28.71 14.69
CA GLU A 444 -19.42 29.88 14.33
C GLU A 444 -20.87 29.47 14.09
N TYR A 445 -21.08 28.34 13.41
CA TYR A 445 -22.40 27.78 13.14
C TYR A 445 -23.13 27.30 14.40
N VAL A 446 -22.43 26.63 15.33
CA VAL A 446 -23.08 25.98 16.49
C VAL A 446 -23.30 26.91 17.67
N LYS A 447 -22.47 27.95 17.86
CA LYS A 447 -22.64 28.95 18.94
C LYS A 447 -24.08 29.46 19.12
N PRO A 448 -24.83 29.85 18.08
CA PRO A 448 -26.22 30.30 18.24
C PRO A 448 -27.21 29.16 18.52
N ILE A 449 -26.85 27.91 18.21
CA ILE A 449 -27.73 26.73 18.34
C ILE A 449 -27.53 26.05 19.71
N ARG A 450 -26.32 26.11 20.25
CA ARG A 450 -25.91 25.51 21.53
C ARG A 450 -24.92 26.43 22.24
N SER A 451 -25.42 27.18 23.22
CA SER A 451 -24.61 28.11 24.02
C SER A 451 -23.66 27.39 24.99
N ASP A 452 -23.87 26.11 25.25
CA ASP A 452 -23.03 25.19 26.02
C ASP A 452 -21.75 24.74 25.27
N PHE A 453 -21.58 25.14 24.00
CA PHE A 453 -20.47 24.70 23.14
C PHE A 453 -19.18 25.54 23.29
N THR A 454 -19.19 26.65 24.04
CA THR A 454 -18.03 27.54 24.25
C THR A 454 -17.09 27.06 25.33
#